data_AF-A0A438DHG4-F1
#
_entry.id   AF-A0A438DHG4-F1
#
_cell.length_a   1.000
_cell.length_b   1.000
_cell.length_c   1.000
_cell.angle_alpha   90.00
_cell.angle_beta   90.00
_cell.angle_gamma   90.00
#
_symmetry.space_group_name_H-M   'P 1'
#
loop_
_entity.id
_entity.type
_entity.pdbx_description
1 polymer ?
#
loop_
_entity_poly.entity_id
_entity_poly.type
_entity_poly.pdbx_seq_one_letter_code
_entity_poly.pdbx_strand_id
1 'polypeptide(L)'
;MELFYLLCSILSAFFTSLVLSCLLPFRALLRCLCSSRSVGSSAATGEDPVSLYEGTVWHERRRPVHHSFRYAVRYALVDIDSAPNVLPDHLSGDEARRIAEPPGQCTG
;
A
#
# COMPACT_ATOMS: atom_id res chain seq x y z
N MET A 1 -38.17 -24.69 -25.02
CA MET A 1 -37.36 -23.48 -25.32
C MET A 1 -36.57 -23.00 -24.12
N GLU A 2 -37.15 -22.96 -22.92
CA GLU A 2 -36.48 -22.49 -21.68
C GLU A 2 -35.22 -23.30 -21.28
N LEU A 3 -35.21 -24.61 -21.53
CA LEU A 3 -34.07 -25.47 -21.21
C LEU A 3 -32.80 -25.10 -22.01
N PHE A 4 -32.97 -24.67 -23.26
CA PHE A 4 -31.87 -24.15 -24.08
C PHE A 4 -31.35 -22.81 -23.55
N TYR A 5 -32.25 -21.92 -23.11
CA TYR A 5 -31.85 -20.65 -22.49
C TYR A 5 -31.10 -20.86 -21.17
N LEU A 6 -31.55 -21.81 -20.33
CA LEU A 6 -30.88 -22.16 -19.09
C LEU A 6 -29.48 -22.73 -19.35
N LEU A 7 -29.35 -23.66 -20.31
CA LEU A 7 -28.05 -24.23 -20.68
C LEU A 7 -27.09 -23.15 -21.19
N CYS A 8 -27.55 -22.28 -22.09
CA CYS A 8 -26.74 -21.16 -22.60
C CYS A 8 -26.34 -20.19 -21.49
N SER A 9 -27.23 -19.92 -20.52
CA SER A 9 -26.95 -19.05 -19.38
C SER A 9 -25.87 -19.64 -18.47
N ILE A 10 -25.97 -20.93 -18.14
CA ILE A 10 -24.96 -21.63 -17.32
C ILE A 10 -23.61 -21.63 -18.02
N LEU A 11 -23.57 -21.97 -19.31
CA LEU A 11 -22.34 -21.96 -20.10
C LEU A 11 -21.73 -20.54 -20.14
N SER A 12 -22.54 -19.52 -20.40
CA SER A 12 -22.10 -18.12 -20.40
C SER A 12 -21.52 -17.69 -19.05
N ALA A 13 -22.20 -17.99 -17.95
CA ALA A 13 -21.72 -17.69 -16.60
C ALA A 13 -20.42 -18.44 -16.28
N PHE A 14 -20.30 -19.70 -16.71
CA PHE A 14 -19.08 -20.49 -16.54
C PHE A 14 -17.90 -19.91 -17.32
N PHE A 15 -18.08 -19.60 -18.60
CA PHE A 15 -17.01 -19.00 -19.42
C PHE A 15 -16.62 -17.61 -18.91
N THR A 16 -17.58 -16.75 -18.57
CA THR A 16 -17.29 -15.40 -18.05
C THR A 16 -16.51 -15.46 -16.74
N SER A 17 -16.93 -16.32 -15.80
CA SER A 17 -16.21 -16.52 -14.53
C SER A 17 -14.82 -17.12 -14.73
N LEU A 18 -14.67 -18.08 -15.65
CA LEU A 18 -13.36 -18.66 -15.99
C LEU A 18 -12.41 -17.63 -16.60
N VAL A 19 -12.90 -16.80 -17.52
CA VAL A 19 -12.11 -15.72 -18.13
C VAL A 19 -11.71 -14.68 -17.07
N LEU A 20 -12.65 -14.21 -16.25
CA LEU A 20 -12.37 -13.25 -15.18
C LEU A 20 -11.36 -13.81 -14.16
N SER A 21 -11.55 -15.07 -13.75
CA SER A 21 -10.65 -15.76 -12.83
C SER A 21 -9.24 -15.90 -13.41
N CYS A 22 -9.10 -16.17 -14.70
CA CYS A 22 -7.80 -16.27 -15.37
C CYS A 22 -7.12 -14.91 -15.59
N LEU A 23 -7.90 -13.85 -15.84
CA LEU A 23 -7.37 -12.49 -16.03
C LEU A 23 -6.74 -11.90 -14.75
N LEU A 24 -7.23 -12.27 -13.56
CA LEU A 24 -6.71 -11.78 -12.29
C LEU A 24 -5.23 -12.19 -12.02
N PRO A 25 -4.86 -13.48 -12.01
CA PRO A 25 -3.48 -13.91 -11.83
C PRO A 25 -2.62 -13.48 -13.02
N PHE A 26 -3.16 -13.44 -14.25
CA PHE A 26 -2.42 -12.93 -15.40
C PHE A 26 -2.02 -11.46 -15.23
N ARG A 27 -2.94 -10.61 -14.75
CA ARG A 27 -2.63 -9.20 -14.41
C ARG A 27 -1.66 -9.07 -13.24
N ALA A 28 -1.68 -10.00 -12.29
CA ALA A 28 -0.72 -10.03 -11.18
C ALA A 28 0.68 -10.45 -11.68
N LEU A 29 0.76 -11.48 -12.52
CA LEU A 29 1.98 -11.94 -13.17
C LEU A 29 2.60 -10.85 -14.06
N LEU A 30 1.80 -10.19 -14.90
CA LEU A 30 2.27 -9.06 -15.71
C LEU A 30 2.78 -7.89 -14.84
N ARG A 31 2.08 -7.57 -13.74
CA ARG A 31 2.57 -6.55 -12.79
C ARG A 31 3.89 -6.94 -12.13
N CYS A 32 4.05 -8.20 -11.76
CA CYS A 32 5.31 -8.72 -11.20
C CYS A 32 6.45 -8.65 -12.22
N LEU A 33 6.19 -9.10 -13.45
CA LEU A 33 7.15 -9.06 -14.56
C LEU A 33 7.54 -7.64 -14.99
N CYS A 34 6.64 -6.66 -14.87
CA CYS A 34 6.96 -5.26 -15.13
C CYS A 34 7.61 -4.56 -13.92
N SER A 35 7.23 -4.93 -12.69
CA SER A 35 7.79 -4.33 -11.45
C SER A 35 9.21 -4.80 -11.16
N SER A 36 9.61 -5.99 -11.63
CA SER A 36 10.99 -6.47 -11.55
C SER A 36 11.98 -5.58 -12.33
N ARG A 37 11.49 -4.68 -13.20
CA ARG A 37 12.29 -3.66 -13.89
C ARG A 37 12.43 -2.33 -13.12
N SER A 38 11.83 -2.21 -11.94
CA SER A 38 11.90 -1.00 -11.09
C SER A 38 12.56 -1.21 -9.73
N VAL A 39 13.09 -2.40 -9.43
CA VAL A 39 13.99 -2.58 -8.27
C VAL A 39 15.40 -2.17 -8.70
N GLY A 40 15.56 -0.86 -8.89
CA GLY A 40 16.86 -0.22 -8.85
C GLY A 40 17.29 -0.10 -7.39
N SER A 41 18.30 -0.87 -7.02
CA SER A 41 19.26 -0.60 -5.94
C SER A 41 18.72 -0.20 -4.56
N SER A 42 18.58 -1.19 -3.68
CA SER A 42 18.97 -1.09 -2.26
C SER A 42 19.39 -2.47 -1.75
N ALA A 43 20.37 -3.06 -2.43
CA ALA A 43 21.26 -4.05 -1.81
C ALA A 43 22.51 -3.27 -1.38
N ALA A 44 22.46 -2.66 -0.20
CA ALA A 44 23.63 -2.10 0.45
C ALA A 44 23.53 -2.42 1.93
N THR A 45 24.41 -3.33 2.35
CA THR A 45 24.88 -3.52 3.71
C THR A 45 25.07 -2.20 4.44
N GLY A 46 24.44 -2.04 5.60
CA GLY A 46 24.50 -0.84 6.44
C GLY A 46 23.09 -0.36 6.74
N GLU A 47 22.78 -0.18 8.01
CA GLU A 47 21.49 0.24 8.54
C GLU A 47 21.18 1.68 8.10
N ASP A 48 20.75 1.85 6.84
CA ASP A 48 20.26 3.15 6.39
C ASP A 48 18.96 3.45 7.15
N PRO A 49 18.92 4.50 7.99
CA PRO A 49 17.75 4.82 8.81
C PRO A 49 16.60 5.38 7.97
N VAL A 50 16.75 5.45 6.65
CA VAL A 50 15.77 6.01 5.73
C VAL A 50 15.48 5.02 4.62
N SER A 51 14.22 4.59 4.53
CA SER A 51 13.71 3.79 3.42
C SER A 51 12.75 4.61 2.56
N LEU A 52 12.86 4.51 1.24
CA LEU A 52 12.00 5.24 0.31
C LEU A 52 10.80 4.39 -0.10
N TYR A 53 9.60 4.94 0.07
CA TYR A 53 8.35 4.37 -0.39
C TYR A 53 7.82 5.15 -1.60
N GLU A 54 7.63 4.47 -2.73
CA GLU A 54 6.96 5.00 -3.91
C GLU A 54 5.65 4.24 -4.13
N GLY A 55 4.56 4.97 -4.34
CA GLY A 55 3.24 4.38 -4.45
C GLY A 55 2.21 5.28 -5.08
N THR A 56 0.97 4.82 -5.08
CA THR A 56 -0.18 5.58 -5.54
C THR A 56 -1.25 5.59 -4.46
N VAL A 57 -1.59 6.78 -3.96
CA VAL A 57 -2.61 6.94 -2.93
C VAL A 57 -3.96 7.16 -3.58
N TRP A 58 -4.95 6.42 -3.08
CA TRP A 58 -6.36 6.64 -3.37
C TRP A 58 -6.96 7.47 -2.24
N HIS A 59 -7.45 8.67 -2.56
CA HIS A 59 -8.19 9.47 -1.61
C HIS A 59 -9.68 9.39 -1.93
N GLU A 60 -10.50 9.09 -0.93
CA GLU A 60 -11.95 9.06 -1.05
C GLU A 60 -12.57 9.82 0.13
N ARG A 61 -13.32 10.88 -0.19
CA ARG A 61 -14.18 11.59 0.74
C ARG A 61 -15.63 11.25 0.40
N ARG A 62 -16.39 10.81 1.40
CA ARG A 62 -17.80 10.40 1.24
C ARG A 62 -18.82 11.51 1.51
N ARG A 63 -18.47 12.51 2.33
CA ARG A 63 -19.38 13.62 2.73
C ARG A 63 -18.63 14.94 2.96
N PRO A 64 -19.29 16.10 2.82
CA PRO A 64 -20.69 16.28 2.43
C PRO A 64 -20.95 16.01 0.94
N VAL A 65 -19.93 16.14 0.08
CA VAL A 65 -19.98 15.80 -1.34
C VAL A 65 -18.96 14.68 -1.60
N HIS A 66 -19.34 13.72 -2.44
CA HIS A 66 -18.44 12.64 -2.83
C HIS A 66 -17.32 13.18 -3.71
N HIS A 67 -16.08 12.90 -3.34
CA HIS A 67 -14.91 13.26 -4.11
C HIS A 67 -13.87 12.14 -3.97
N SER A 68 -13.41 11.62 -5.09
CA SER A 68 -12.33 10.62 -5.12
C SER A 68 -11.30 10.98 -6.18
N PHE A 69 -10.03 10.80 -5.83
CA PHE A 69 -8.92 11.06 -6.75
C PHE A 69 -7.71 10.20 -6.39
N ARG A 70 -6.81 10.05 -7.36
CA ARG A 70 -5.63 9.21 -7.26
C ARG A 70 -4.39 9.97 -7.69
N TYR A 71 -3.32 9.88 -6.90
CA TYR A 71 -2.07 10.59 -7.17
C TYR A 71 -0.85 9.75 -6.78
N ALA A 72 0.25 9.96 -7.50
CA ALA A 72 1.54 9.35 -7.19
C ALA A 72 2.15 10.01 -5.96
N VAL A 73 2.77 9.21 -5.09
CA VAL A 73 3.42 9.67 -3.87
C VAL A 73 4.82 9.10 -3.74
N ARG A 74 5.69 9.88 -3.09
CA ARG A 74 7.03 9.48 -2.69
C ARG A 74 7.22 9.92 -1.24
N TYR A 75 7.48 8.97 -0.36
CA TYR A 75 7.71 9.21 1.06
C TYR A 75 9.05 8.64 1.48
N ALA A 76 9.73 9.33 2.38
CA ALA A 76 10.86 8.79 3.11
C ALA A 76 10.35 8.31 4.47
N LEU A 77 10.44 7.00 4.72
CA LEU A 77 10.20 6.40 6.01
C LEU A 77 11.52 6.45 6.78
N VAL A 78 11.56 7.31 7.79
CA VAL A 78 12.72 7.51 8.65
C VAL A 78 12.51 6.75 9.95
N ASP A 79 13.46 5.91 10.32
CA ASP A 79 13.56 5.35 11.65
C ASP A 79 14.19 6.38 12.59
N ILE A 80 13.36 6.91 13.48
CA ILE A 80 13.71 7.99 14.40
C ILE A 80 14.59 7.46 15.55
N ASP A 81 14.54 6.16 15.85
CA ASP A 81 15.30 5.54 16.94
C ASP A 81 16.73 5.21 16.51
N SER A 82 16.95 4.81 15.26
CA SER A 82 18.30 4.55 14.72
C SER A 82 19.04 5.80 14.25
N ALA A 83 18.34 6.92 14.06
CA ALA A 83 18.96 8.16 13.59
C ALA A 83 18.40 9.41 14.27
N PRO A 84 18.91 9.75 15.47
CA PRO A 84 18.40 10.86 16.28
C PRO A 84 18.65 12.27 15.69
N ASN A 85 19.36 12.40 14.57
CA ASN A 85 19.79 13.69 13.98
C ASN A 85 19.48 13.84 12.47
N VAL A 86 18.56 13.05 11.89
CA VAL A 86 18.34 13.08 10.41
C VAL A 86 17.72 14.40 9.94
N LEU A 87 16.83 15.03 10.73
CA LEU A 87 16.25 16.33 10.40
C LEU A 87 16.44 17.32 11.56
N PRO A 88 16.89 18.56 11.29
CA PRO A 88 16.90 19.62 12.29
C PRO A 88 15.46 19.96 12.71
N ASP A 89 15.27 20.25 14.00
CA ASP A 89 13.98 20.60 14.64
C ASP A 89 12.95 19.46 14.77
N HIS A 90 13.36 18.19 14.65
CA HIS A 90 12.50 17.04 14.92
C HIS A 90 12.77 16.44 16.30
N LEU A 91 11.71 15.99 16.97
CA LEU A 91 11.80 15.27 18.24
C LEU A 91 12.50 13.92 18.03
N SER A 92 13.41 13.58 18.94
CA SER A 92 13.91 12.21 19.03
C SER A 92 12.77 11.26 19.42
N GLY A 93 12.92 9.96 19.11
CA GLY A 93 11.89 8.96 19.42
C GLY A 93 11.51 8.95 20.91
N ASP A 94 12.49 9.08 21.79
CA ASP A 94 12.29 9.19 23.24
C ASP A 94 11.55 10.47 23.65
N GLU A 95 11.86 11.60 23.01
CA GLU A 95 11.20 12.86 23.30
C GLU A 95 9.75 12.87 22.84
N ALA A 96 9.47 12.31 21.65
CA ALA A 96 8.13 12.10 21.16
C ALA A 96 7.31 11.20 22.09
N ARG A 97 7.91 10.09 22.59
CA ARG A 97 7.28 9.18 23.56
C ARG A 97 6.95 9.92 24.87
N ARG A 98 7.89 10.70 25.42
CA ARG A 98 7.66 11.50 26.64
C ARG A 98 6.51 12.52 26.48
N ILE A 99 6.38 13.15 25.31
CA ILE A 99 5.32 14.13 25.06
C ILE A 99 3.96 13.47 24.80
N ALA A 100 3.96 12.32 24.12
CA ALA A 100 2.75 11.56 23.82
C ALA A 100 2.22 10.77 25.02
N GLU A 101 3.04 10.55 26.05
CA GLU A 101 2.64 9.86 27.27
C GLU A 101 1.51 10.64 27.97
N PRO A 102 0.32 10.03 28.15
CA PRO A 102 -0.75 10.67 28.90
C PRO A 102 -0.30 10.86 30.36
N PRO A 103 -0.63 11.97 31.02
CA PRO A 103 -0.36 12.13 32.44
C PRO A 103 -1.17 11.09 33.23
N GLY A 104 -0.56 9.96 33.60
CA GLY A 104 -1.21 8.99 34.48
C GLY A 104 -0.83 7.51 34.44
N GLN A 105 0.20 7.06 33.70
CA GLN A 105 0.63 5.65 33.80
C GLN A 105 2.12 5.50 34.11
N CYS A 106 2.46 5.83 35.36
CA CYS A 106 3.61 5.23 36.05
C CYS A 106 3.07 4.36 37.19
N THR A 107 3.44 3.08 37.20
CA THR A 107 3.77 2.21 38.36
C THR A 107 3.76 0.76 37.85
N GLY A 108 4.80 -0.06 37.99
CA GLY A 108 6.11 0.05 38.64
C GLY A 108 6.95 -1.19 38.32
#